data_AF-A0A838J0Y1-F1
#
_entry.id   AF-A0A838J0Y1-F1
#
_cell.length_a   1.000
_cell.length_b   1.000
_cell.length_c   1.000
_cell.angle_alpha   90.00
_cell.angle_beta   90.00
_cell.angle_gamma   90.00
#
_symmetry.space_group_name_H-M   'P 1'
#
loop_
_entity.id
_entity.type
_entity.pdbx_description
1 polymer ?
#
loop_
_entity_poly.entity_id
_entity_poly.type
_entity_poly.pdbx_seq_one_letter_code
_entity_poly.pdbx_strand_id
1 'polypeptide(L)'
;MSTRDLGAHIVELHEQEGTLAIAGEGTRVTLAAHETLDLLNWLSQQRKTLLQATHVESTTNEPPEWLSKVAEETNVAPEERDMPVDEP
;
A
#
# COMPACT_ATOMS: atom_id res chain seq x y z
N MET A 1 10.94 -16.75 2.77
CA MET A 1 10.80 -15.30 2.98
C MET A 1 11.76 -14.62 2.02
N SER A 2 11.26 -13.70 1.19
CA SER A 2 12.04 -12.97 0.20
C SER A 2 11.88 -11.47 0.45
N THR A 3 12.97 -10.72 0.51
CA THR A 3 12.96 -9.29 0.86
C THR A 3 13.58 -8.46 -0.26
N ARG A 4 12.99 -7.31 -0.54
CA ARG A 4 13.48 -6.32 -1.51
C ARG A 4 13.48 -4.93 -0.91
N ASP A 5 14.65 -4.32 -0.91
CA ASP A 5 14.84 -2.92 -0.52
C ASP A 5 14.61 -1.99 -1.73
N LEU A 6 13.77 -0.97 -1.55
CA LEU A 6 13.42 0.06 -2.53
C LEU A 6 13.90 1.46 -2.08
N GLY A 7 14.78 1.54 -1.09
CA GLY A 7 15.31 2.79 -0.53
C GLY A 7 14.51 3.24 0.70
N ALA A 8 13.47 4.06 0.49
CA ALA A 8 12.61 4.52 1.60
C ALA A 8 11.64 3.43 2.10
N HIS A 9 11.48 2.37 1.32
CA HIS A 9 10.52 1.29 1.56
C HIS A 9 11.20 -0.08 1.44
N ILE A 10 10.75 -1.04 2.25
CA ILE A 10 11.17 -2.44 2.24
C ILE A 10 9.93 -3.29 1.95
N VAL A 11 10.06 -4.23 1.02
CA VAL A 11 9.02 -5.19 0.66
C VAL A 11 9.45 -6.59 1.10
N GLU A 12 8.60 -7.28 1.85
CA GLU A 12 8.84 -8.62 2.38
C GLU A 12 7.72 -9.56 1.92
N LEU A 13 8.09 -10.61 1.18
CA LEU A 13 7.20 -11.71 0.83
C LEU A 13 7.41 -12.87 1.81
N HIS A 14 6.41 -13.11 2.65
CA HIS A 14 6.38 -14.20 3.61
C HIS A 14 5.72 -15.43 2.97
N GLU A 15 6.51 -16.17 2.18
CA GLU A 15 6.03 -17.30 1.35
C GLU A 15 5.27 -18.38 2.12
N GLN A 16 5.61 -18.60 3.39
CA GLN A 16 4.96 -19.61 4.24
C GLN A 16 3.58 -19.16 4.75
N GLU A 17 3.40 -17.85 4.93
CA GLU A 17 2.17 -17.25 5.42
C GLU A 17 1.29 -16.76 4.27
N GLY A 18 1.84 -16.67 3.06
CA GLY A 18 1.14 -16.15 1.89
C GLY A 18 0.83 -14.66 2.04
N THR A 19 1.72 -13.88 2.65
CA THR A 19 1.53 -12.45 2.88
C THR A 19 2.65 -11.62 2.26
N LEU A 20 2.29 -10.42 1.81
CA LEU A 20 3.21 -9.38 1.37
C LEU A 20 3.16 -8.23 2.37
N ALA A 21 4.29 -7.88 2.97
CA ALA A 21 4.41 -6.70 3.80
C ALA A 21 5.22 -5.61 3.08
N ILE A 22 4.72 -4.39 3.11
CA ILE A 22 5.40 -3.19 2.60
C ILE A 22 5.55 -2.24 3.78
N ALA A 23 6.79 -1.91 4.13
CA ALA A 23 7.10 -1.02 5.25
C ALA A 23 7.93 0.17 4.75
N GLY A 24 7.61 1.38 5.21
CA GLY A 24 8.33 2.61 4.87
C GLY A 24 7.73 3.80 5.59
N GLU A 25 8.53 4.84 5.85
CA GLU A 25 8.07 6.12 6.41
C GLU A 25 7.19 5.99 7.68
N GLY A 26 7.52 5.03 8.55
CA GLY A 26 6.79 4.79 9.80
C GLY A 26 5.47 4.03 9.63
N THR A 27 5.10 3.64 8.41
CA THR A 27 3.89 2.87 8.10
C THR A 27 4.25 1.46 7.65
N ARG A 28 3.41 0.48 7.99
CA ARG A 28 3.52 -0.90 7.49
C ARG A 28 2.15 -1.38 7.05
N VAL A 29 2.06 -1.81 5.79
CA VAL A 29 0.87 -2.43 5.21
C VAL A 29 1.18 -3.90 4.99
N THR A 30 0.29 -4.78 5.45
CA THR A 30 0.38 -6.23 5.23
C THR A 30 -0.82 -6.64 4.40
N LEU A 31 -0.57 -7.33 3.29
CA LEU A 31 -1.55 -7.80 2.35
C LEU A 31 -1.58 -9.33 2.37
N ALA A 32 -2.77 -9.91 2.33
CA ALA A 32 -2.96 -11.33 2.06
C ALA A 32 -2.60 -11.67 0.61
N ALA A 33 -2.44 -12.96 0.30
CA ALA A 33 -2.08 -13.43 -1.03
C ALA A 33 -3.01 -12.94 -2.14
N HIS A 34 -4.33 -12.94 -1.90
CA HIS A 34 -5.32 -12.51 -2.88
C HIS A 34 -5.23 -11.00 -3.14
N GLU A 35 -5.15 -10.19 -2.08
CA GLU A 35 -4.95 -8.73 -2.18
C GLU A 35 -3.64 -8.39 -2.90
N THR A 36 -2.59 -9.19 -2.67
CA THR A 36 -1.29 -9.04 -3.34
C THR A 36 -1.40 -9.29 -4.85
N LEU A 37 -2.12 -10.34 -5.25
CA LEU A 37 -2.35 -10.67 -6.66
C LEU A 37 -3.21 -9.60 -7.35
N ASP A 38 -4.24 -9.12 -6.66
CA ASP A 38 -5.10 -8.06 -7.16
C ASP A 38 -4.34 -6.74 -7.32
N LEU A 39 -3.51 -6.37 -6.34
CA LEU A 39 -2.62 -5.22 -6.42
C LEU A 39 -1.64 -5.34 -7.59
N LEU A 40 -1.02 -6.51 -7.78
CA LEU A 40 -0.09 -6.76 -8.89
C LEU A 40 -0.79 -6.62 -10.26
N ASN A 41 -2.00 -7.16 -10.39
CA ASN A 41 -2.78 -7.05 -11.61
C ASN A 41 -3.14 -5.58 -11.89
N TRP A 42 -3.61 -4.86 -10.89
CA TRP A 42 -3.93 -3.43 -11.01
C TRP A 42 -2.70 -2.60 -11.40
N LEU A 43 -1.55 -2.79 -10.73
CA LEU A 43 -0.29 -2.11 -11.08
C LEU A 43 0.16 -2.41 -12.51
N SER A 44 -0.05 -3.64 -12.98
CA SER A 44 0.27 -4.05 -14.35
C SER A 44 -0.58 -3.31 -15.38
N GLN A 45 -1.87 -3.12 -15.10
CA GLN A 45 -2.77 -2.33 -15.94
C GLN A 45 -2.39 -0.85 -15.96
N GLN A 46 -1.91 -0.31 -14.84
CA GLN A 46 -1.49 1.08 -14.69
C GLN A 46 -0.04 1.36 -15.11
N ARG A 47 0.69 0.36 -15.63
CA ARG A 47 2.13 0.48 -15.96
C ARG A 47 2.47 1.71 -16.82
N LYS A 48 1.65 2.05 -17.81
CA LYS A 48 1.89 3.23 -18.65
C LYS A 48 1.81 4.54 -17.86
N THR A 49 0.82 4.66 -16.98
CA THR A 49 0.62 5.81 -16.08
C THR A 49 1.80 5.95 -15.13
N LEU A 50 2.24 4.85 -14.52
CA LEU A 50 3.39 4.83 -13.61
C LEU A 50 4.69 5.26 -14.33
N LEU A 51 4.92 4.77 -15.55
CA LEU A 51 6.08 5.20 -16.36
C LEU A 51 6.03 6.70 -16.68
N GLN A 52 4.85 7.25 -17.00
CA GLN A 52 4.70 8.68 -17.23
C GLN A 52 4.97 9.51 -15.96
N ALA A 53 4.49 9.05 -14.79
CA ALA A 53 4.73 9.72 -13.52
C ALA A 53 6.24 9.83 -13.21
N THR A 54 7.00 8.75 -13.44
CA THR A 54 8.47 8.79 -13.24
C THR A 54 9.20 9.78 -14.16
N HIS A 55 8.61 10.13 -15.30
CA HIS A 55 9.15 11.17 -16.19
C HIS A 55 8.78 12.59 -15.75
N VAL A 56 7.68 12.77 -15.01
CA VAL A 56 7.21 14.06 -14.50
C VAL A 56 7.88 14.39 -13.14
N GLU A 57 8.18 13.38 -12.33
CA GLU A 57 8.69 13.54 -10.95
C GLU A 57 10.18 13.91 -10.83
N SER A 58 10.93 14.04 -11.94
CA SER A 58 12.31 14.54 -11.86
C SER A 58 12.40 16.04 -11.48
N THR A 59 11.28 16.74 -11.28
CA THR A 59 11.24 18.17 -10.95
C THR A 59 10.49 18.55 -9.68
N THR A 60 9.84 17.63 -8.97
CA THR A 60 9.05 18.00 -7.79
C THR A 60 8.94 16.84 -6.81
N ASN A 61 9.46 17.04 -5.59
CA ASN A 61 9.48 16.08 -4.48
C ASN A 61 8.11 15.94 -3.77
N GLU A 62 7.03 16.40 -4.41
CA GLU A 62 5.68 16.30 -3.85
C GLU A 62 4.96 15.13 -4.51
N PRO A 63 4.38 14.20 -3.72
CA PRO A 63 3.59 13.12 -4.27
C PRO A 63 2.42 13.71 -5.08
N PRO A 64 2.08 13.10 -6.23
CA PRO A 64 0.96 13.54 -7.04
C PRO A 64 -0.33 13.70 -6.22
N GLU A 65 -1.08 14.78 -6.41
CA GLU A 65 -2.28 15.12 -5.61
C GLU A 65 -3.32 13.98 -5.53
N TRP A 66 -3.39 13.11 -6.54
CA TRP A 66 -4.31 11.97 -6.55
C TRP A 66 -3.95 10.89 -5.52
N LEU A 67 -2.67 10.76 -5.14
CA LEU A 67 -2.23 9.87 -4.07
C LEU A 67 -2.55 10.47 -2.69
N SER A 68 -2.45 11.79 -2.54
CA SER A 68 -2.78 12.49 -1.28
C SER A 68 -4.24 12.32 -0.89
N LYS A 69 -5.16 12.38 -1.86
CA LYS A 69 -6.61 12.23 -1.60
C LYS A 69 -7.00 10.82 -1.13
N VAL A 70 -6.33 9.78 -1.62
CA VAL A 70 -6.62 8.40 -1.23
C VAL A 70 -6.12 8.09 0.19
N ALA A 71 -5.01 8.72 0.60
CA ALA A 71 -4.51 8.61 1.97
C ALA A 71 -5.45 9.29 2.99
N GLU A 72 -6.11 10.38 2.62
CA GLU A 72 -7.10 11.06 3.46
C GLU A 72 -8.37 10.23 3.69
N GLU A 73 -8.83 9.48 2.68
CA GLU A 73 -10.05 8.66 2.78
C GLU A 73 -9.88 7.38 3.61
N THR A 74 -8.65 6.93 3.84
CA THR A 74 -8.35 5.69 4.58
C THR A 74 -8.07 5.94 6.08
N ASN A 75 -8.00 7.20 6.50
CA ASN A 75 -7.71 7.58 7.88
C ASN A 75 -8.98 7.60 8.74
N VAL A 76 -9.73 6.49 8.75
CA VAL A 76 -10.79 6.26 9.74
C VAL A 76 -10.09 5.84 11.03
N ALA A 77 -10.14 6.70 12.04
CA ALA A 77 -9.57 6.45 13.35
C ALA A 77 -10.01 5.06 13.88
N PRO A 78 -9.13 4.28 14.55
CA PRO A 78 -9.48 2.97 15.10
C PRO A 78 -10.59 2.98 16.16
N GLU A 79 -11.02 4.17 16.59
CA GLU A 79 -11.88 4.41 17.75
C GLU A 79 -13.38 4.20 17.49
N GLU A 80 -13.81 3.99 16.23
CA GLU A 80 -15.24 3.77 15.89
C GLU A 80 -15.68 2.29 15.89
N ARG A 81 -14.82 1.34 16.30
CA ARG A 81 -15.15 -0.10 16.30
C ARG A 81 -15.65 -0.67 17.64
N ASP A 82 -15.86 0.15 18.67
CA ASP A 82 -16.43 -0.32 19.94
C ASP A 82 -17.94 -0.06 20.00
N MET A 83 -18.71 -0.93 19.34
CA MET A 83 -20.10 -1.18 19.73
C MET A 83 -20.18 -2.50 20.49
N PRO A 84 -20.57 -2.52 21.78
CA PRO A 84 -20.83 -3.77 22.47
C PRO A 84 -22.04 -4.46 21.82
N VAL A 85 -21.82 -5.68 21.32
CA VAL A 85 -22.89 -6.58 20.86
C VAL A 85 -23.57 -7.13 22.11
N ASP A 86 -24.79 -6.66 22.41
CA ASP A 86 -25.69 -7.35 23.35
C ASP A 86 -26.13 -8.67 22.71
N GLU A 87 -25.66 -9.80 23.22
CA GLU A 87 -26.20 -11.13 22.87
C GLU A 87 -27.43 -11.44 23.75
N PRO A 88 -28.51 -12.02 23.19
CA PRO A 88 -29.68 -12.44 23.96
C PRO A 88 -29.46 -13.71 24.79
#